data_AF-A0A3C1UFJ6-F1
#
_entry.id   AF-A0A3C1UFJ6-F1
#
_cell.length_a   1.000
_cell.length_b   1.000
_cell.length_c   1.000
_cell.angle_alpha   90.00
_cell.angle_beta   90.00
_cell.angle_gamma   90.00
#
_symmetry.space_group_name_H-M   'P 1'
#
loop_
_entity.id
_entity.type
_entity.pdbx_description
1 polymer ?
#
loop_
_entity_poly.entity_id
_entity_poly.type
_entity_poly.pdbx_seq_one_letter_code
_entity_poly.pdbx_strand_id
1 'polypeptide(L)'
;YERSGYGFYVIVRHENSLETVYGHLSRFLVKPDQYVKAGQPIALAGNTGRSTGPHLHFETRFMGYAINPEAIFDFRNRCTHTDTYLFTKSTYQEARNYSNK
;
A
#
# COMPACT_ATOMS: atom_id res chain seq x y z
N TYR A 1 -11.46 -7.55 2.61
CA TYR A 1 -10.66 -6.86 3.63
C TYR A 1 -11.14 -7.30 5.01
N GLU A 2 -10.35 -8.12 5.73
CA GLU A 2 -10.75 -8.59 7.06
C GLU A 2 -10.39 -7.58 8.15
N ARG A 3 -11.42 -6.98 8.77
CA ARG A 3 -11.25 -5.94 9.80
C ARG A 3 -10.47 -6.42 11.03
N SER A 4 -10.53 -7.72 11.34
CA SER A 4 -9.80 -8.37 12.44
C SER A 4 -8.28 -8.22 12.29
N GLY A 5 -7.76 -8.30 11.06
CA GLY A 5 -6.33 -8.17 10.76
C GLY A 5 -5.89 -6.71 10.76
N TYR A 6 -6.43 -5.91 9.84
CA TYR A 6 -5.94 -4.54 9.59
C TYR A 6 -6.24 -3.53 10.70
N GLY A 7 -7.23 -3.79 11.56
CA GLY A 7 -7.72 -2.76 12.48
C GLY A 7 -8.39 -1.60 11.73
N PHE A 8 -7.99 -0.37 12.04
CA PHE A 8 -8.38 0.79 11.25
C PHE A 8 -7.51 0.89 10.00
N TYR A 9 -8.16 1.07 8.85
CA TYR A 9 -7.48 1.14 7.57
C TYR A 9 -8.10 2.16 6.62
N VAL A 10 -7.29 2.65 5.69
CA VAL A 10 -7.69 3.48 4.56
C VAL A 10 -7.28 2.77 3.28
N ILE A 11 -8.15 2.78 2.28
CA ILE A 11 -7.85 2.35 0.92
C ILE A 11 -7.90 3.58 0.04
N VAL A 12 -6.80 3.87 -0.65
CA VAL A 12 -6.76 4.86 -1.71
C VAL A 12 -6.84 4.12 -3.03
N ARG A 13 -7.89 4.41 -3.81
CA ARG A 13 -8.10 3.88 -5.15
C ARG A 13 -7.54 4.86 -6.16
N HIS A 14 -6.69 4.36 -7.05
CA HIS A 14 -6.08 5.12 -8.12
C HIS A 14 -6.86 4.88 -9.42
N GLU A 15 -6.79 5.83 -10.36
CA GLU A 15 -7.56 5.77 -11.62
C GLU A 15 -7.20 4.56 -12.50
N ASN A 16 -5.99 4.02 -12.33
CA ASN A 16 -5.48 2.89 -13.07
C ASN A 16 -5.82 1.52 -12.44
N SER A 17 -6.82 1.43 -11.56
CA SER A 17 -7.19 0.20 -10.82
C SER A 17 -6.16 -0.32 -9.82
N LEU A 18 -5.10 0.44 -9.56
CA LEU A 18 -4.24 0.22 -8.40
C LEU A 18 -4.99 0.68 -7.14
N GLU A 19 -4.82 -0.06 -6.06
CA GLU A 19 -5.25 0.30 -4.72
C GLU A 19 -4.03 0.27 -3.80
N THR A 20 -3.92 1.26 -2.92
CA THR A 20 -2.95 1.24 -1.81
C THR A 20 -3.69 1.18 -0.49
N VAL A 21 -3.33 0.22 0.35
CA VAL A 21 -3.98 -0.04 1.64
C VAL A 21 -3.04 0.38 2.77
N TYR A 22 -3.58 1.11 3.74
CA TYR A 22 -2.87 1.60 4.92
C TYR A 22 -3.59 1.06 6.15
N GLY A 23 -2.98 0.16 6.91
CA GLY A 23 -3.56 -0.52 8.07
C GLY A 23 -2.89 -0.17 9.40
N HIS A 24 -3.42 -0.74 10.48
CA HIS A 24 -3.02 -0.50 11.87
C HIS A 24 -3.12 0.97 12.32
N LEU A 25 -4.01 1.74 11.70
CA LEU A 25 -4.11 3.19 11.95
C LEU A 25 -4.66 3.51 13.35
N SER A 26 -4.34 4.69 13.87
CA SER A 26 -4.91 5.21 15.13
C SER A 26 -6.04 6.21 14.87
N ARG A 27 -5.95 7.01 13.79
CA ARG A 27 -6.91 8.07 13.47
C ARG A 27 -6.99 8.35 11.98
N PHE A 28 -8.20 8.57 11.47
CA PHE A 28 -8.44 9.02 10.10
C PHE A 28 -8.36 10.55 10.00
N LEU A 29 -7.74 11.06 8.94
CA LEU A 29 -7.72 12.49 8.59
C LEU A 29 -8.56 12.79 7.34
N VAL A 30 -9.10 11.75 6.70
CA VAL A 30 -9.94 11.83 5.50
C VAL A 30 -11.24 11.08 5.71
N LYS A 31 -12.20 11.30 4.81
CA LYS A 31 -13.50 10.62 4.77
C LYS A 31 -13.59 9.68 3.56
N PRO A 32 -14.50 8.69 3.58
CA PRO A 32 -14.82 7.92 2.39
C PRO A 32 -15.14 8.82 1.20
N ASP A 33 -14.73 8.38 0.01
CA ASP A 33 -14.92 9.06 -1.28
C ASP A 33 -14.26 10.45 -1.41
N GLN A 34 -13.42 10.83 -0.45
CA GLN A 34 -12.63 12.05 -0.53
C GLN A 34 -11.46 11.88 -1.51
N TYR A 35 -11.37 12.76 -2.51
CA TYR A 35 -10.19 12.87 -3.36
C TYR A 35 -9.00 13.42 -2.57
N VAL A 36 -7.85 12.77 -2.75
CA VAL A 36 -6.59 13.13 -2.09
C VAL A 36 -5.48 13.26 -3.13
N LYS A 37 -4.51 14.13 -2.85
CA LYS A 37 -3.32 14.29 -3.71
C LYS A 37 -2.14 13.48 -3.16
N ALA A 38 -1.21 13.11 -4.04
CA ALA A 38 0.06 12.54 -3.61
C ALA A 38 0.74 13.46 -2.58
N GLY A 39 1.24 12.87 -1.49
CA GLY A 39 1.86 13.60 -0.37
C GLY A 39 0.88 14.18 0.66
N GLN A 40 -0.43 14.11 0.43
CA GLN A 40 -1.42 14.55 1.41
C GLN A 40 -1.52 13.56 2.59
N PRO A 41 -1.43 14.01 3.85
CA PRO A 41 -1.69 13.16 5.00
C PRO A 41 -3.13 12.63 5.01
N ILE A 42 -3.29 11.30 5.12
CA ILE A 42 -4.60 10.63 5.10
C ILE A 42 -5.02 10.05 6.45
N ALA A 43 -4.05 9.68 7.29
CA ALA A 43 -4.27 9.06 8.59
C ALA A 43 -3.02 9.14 9.47
N LEU A 44 -3.17 8.80 10.75
CA LEU A 44 -2.07 8.58 11.67
C LEU A 44 -1.87 7.07 11.87
N ALA A 45 -0.61 6.62 11.83
CA ALA A 45 -0.24 5.24 12.16
C ALA A 45 -0.57 4.92 13.64
N GLY A 46 -0.65 3.65 13.98
CA GLY A 46 -1.08 3.20 15.30
C GLY A 46 -0.73 1.75 15.57
N ASN A 47 -1.56 1.10 16.37
CA ASN A 47 -1.40 -0.30 16.77
C ASN A 47 -2.75 -1.01 16.86
N THR A 48 -3.70 -0.69 15.97
CA THR A 48 -5.04 -1.29 15.98
C THR A 48 -5.09 -2.59 15.17
N GLY A 49 -6.05 -3.46 15.49
CA GLY A 49 -6.17 -4.77 14.85
C GLY A 49 -5.12 -5.76 15.34
N ARG A 50 -4.73 -6.69 14.47
CA ARG A 50 -3.72 -7.71 14.78
C ARG A 50 -2.32 -7.16 14.55
N SER A 51 -1.80 -6.43 15.53
CA SER A 51 -0.46 -5.84 15.50
C SER A 51 0.30 -6.12 16.79
N THR A 52 1.60 -6.37 16.69
CA THR A 52 2.48 -6.67 17.83
C THR A 52 3.13 -5.41 18.44
N GLY A 53 3.08 -4.28 17.74
CA GLY A 53 3.62 -3.00 18.18
C GLY A 53 3.32 -1.88 17.18
N PRO A 54 3.50 -0.59 17.53
CA PRO A 54 3.11 0.51 16.64
C PRO A 54 3.88 0.52 15.31
N HIS A 55 3.17 0.34 14.20
CA HIS A 55 3.73 0.40 12.84
C HIS A 55 2.63 0.69 11.81
N LEU A 56 3.04 0.89 10.56
CA LEU A 56 2.13 1.01 9.43
C LEU A 56 2.14 -0.30 8.63
N HIS A 57 0.97 -0.89 8.43
CA HIS A 57 0.79 -1.95 7.43
C HIS A 57 0.51 -1.31 6.08
N PHE A 58 1.27 -1.65 5.06
CA PHE A 58 1.12 -1.08 3.71
C PHE A 58 1.00 -2.18 2.68
N GLU A 59 0.06 -2.03 1.74
CA GLU A 59 -0.08 -2.93 0.60
C GLU A 59 -0.30 -2.16 -0.70
N THR A 60 0.15 -2.78 -1.79
CA THR A 60 -0.28 -2.47 -3.15
C THR A 60 -1.16 -3.60 -3.66
N ARG A 61 -2.28 -3.26 -4.30
CA ARG A 61 -3.19 -4.24 -4.88
C ARG A 61 -3.61 -3.79 -6.27
N PHE A 62 -3.68 -4.70 -7.23
CA PHE A 62 -4.19 -4.41 -8.56
C PHE A 62 -5.34 -5.36 -8.86
N MET A 63 -6.53 -4.81 -9.13
CA MET A 63 -7.76 -5.60 -9.33
C MET A 63 -8.00 -6.63 -8.20
N GLY A 64 -7.70 -6.25 -6.95
CA GLY A 64 -7.86 -7.09 -5.76
C GLY A 64 -6.69 -8.04 -5.44
N TYR A 65 -5.76 -8.26 -6.38
CA TYR A 65 -4.57 -9.08 -6.17
C TYR A 65 -3.46 -8.29 -5.48
N ALA A 66 -2.91 -8.83 -4.38
CA ALA A 66 -1.82 -8.17 -3.65
C ALA A 66 -0.50 -8.30 -4.41
N ILE A 67 0.14 -7.16 -4.69
CA ILE A 67 1.46 -7.08 -5.31
C ILE A 67 2.47 -6.83 -4.19
N ASN A 68 3.68 -7.38 -4.29
CA ASN A 68 4.74 -6.99 -3.38
C ASN A 68 5.05 -5.49 -3.59
N PRO A 69 4.92 -4.61 -2.57
CA PRO A 69 5.22 -3.19 -2.72
C PRO A 69 6.65 -2.90 -3.23
N GLU A 70 7.63 -3.73 -2.86
CA GLU A 70 9.02 -3.62 -3.34
C GLU A 70 9.17 -3.92 -4.83
N ALA A 71 8.18 -4.55 -5.48
CA ALA A 71 8.21 -4.72 -6.94
C ALA A 71 7.92 -3.41 -7.70
N ILE A 72 7.39 -2.40 -7.01
CA ILE A 72 7.01 -1.09 -7.56
C ILE A 72 7.91 0.01 -6.99
N PHE A 73 8.16 0.00 -5.68
CA PHE A 73 8.86 1.07 -4.96
C PHE A 73 10.24 0.64 -4.48
N ASP A 74 11.24 1.48 -4.78
CA ASP A 74 12.51 1.49 -4.07
C ASP A 74 12.35 2.37 -2.82
N PHE A 75 12.00 1.74 -1.69
CA PHE A 75 11.82 2.47 -0.43
C PHE A 75 13.11 3.12 0.08
N ARG A 76 14.28 2.59 -0.30
CA ARG A 76 15.58 3.13 0.13
C ARG A 76 15.89 4.43 -0.60
N ASN A 77 15.69 4.44 -1.92
CA ASN A 77 15.96 5.60 -2.78
C ASN A 77 14.76 6.55 -2.91
N ARG A 78 13.59 6.17 -2.35
CA ARG A 78 12.35 6.95 -2.35
C ARG A 78 11.86 7.26 -3.78
N CYS A 79 12.01 6.29 -4.68
CA CYS A 79 11.54 6.36 -6.07
C CYS A 79 10.82 5.07 -6.47
N THR A 80 10.17 5.06 -7.62
CA THR A 80 9.69 3.83 -8.26
C THR A 80 10.83 3.17 -9.04
N HIS A 81 10.82 1.83 -9.13
CA HIS A 81 11.81 1.12 -9.96
C HIS A 81 11.67 1.46 -11.44
N THR A 82 10.44 1.64 -11.91
CA THR A 82 10.09 1.99 -13.29
C THR A 82 8.82 2.84 -13.32
N ASP A 83 8.62 3.62 -14.38
CA ASP A 83 7.38 4.39 -14.59
C ASP A 83 6.18 3.47 -14.94
N THR A 84 6.47 2.28 -15.47
CA THR A 84 5.46 1.30 -15.87
C THR A 84 5.71 -0.04 -15.18
N TYR A 85 4.66 -0.59 -14.58
CA TYR A 85 4.67 -1.94 -14.00
C TYR A 85 3.69 -2.84 -14.77
N LEU A 86 4.21 -3.80 -15.52
CA LEU A 86 3.38 -4.82 -16.16
C LEU A 86 2.93 -5.87 -15.13
N PHE A 87 1.63 -5.92 -14.87
CA PHE A 87 1.03 -6.96 -14.05
C PHE A 87 0.75 -8.22 -14.87
N THR A 88 1.30 -9.36 -14.45
CA THR A 88 0.91 -10.67 -14.97
C THR A 88 0.59 -11.60 -13.81
N LYS A 89 -0.45 -12.43 -13.97
CA LYS A 89 -0.89 -13.37 -12.93
C LYS A 89 0.20 -14.38 -12.53
N SER A 90 1.18 -14.63 -13.41
CA SER A 90 2.28 -15.56 -13.18
C SER A 90 3.45 -14.96 -12.40
N THR A 91 3.63 -13.64 -12.35
CA THR A 91 4.86 -13.03 -11.79
C THR A 91 4.63 -11.89 -10.78
N TYR A 92 3.37 -11.57 -10.43
CA TYR A 92 3.06 -10.36 -9.65
C TYR A 92 3.46 -10.40 -8.16
N GLN A 93 3.80 -11.57 -7.62
CA GLN A 93 4.23 -11.73 -6.22
C GLN A 93 5.74 -11.76 -6.05
N GLU A 94 6.50 -11.93 -7.14
CA GLU A 94 7.96 -11.97 -7.07
C GLU A 94 8.52 -10.56 -6.85
N ALA A 95 9.40 -10.40 -5.85
CA ALA A 95 10.16 -9.18 -5.70
C ALA A 95 11.04 -8.99 -6.96
N ARG A 96 10.85 -7.89 -7.69
CA ARG A 96 11.77 -7.54 -8.78
C ARG A 96 13.08 -7.09 -8.15
N ASN A 97 14.03 -8.00 -8.02
CA ASN A 97 15.40 -7.67 -7.64
C ASN A 97 16.04 -6.84 -8.76
N TYR A 98 15.88 -5.51 -8.70
CA TYR A 98 16.68 -4.56 -9.48
C TYR A 98 18.05 -4.28 -8.83
N SER A 99 18.47 -5.08 -7.84
CA SER A 99 19.87 -5.07 -7.41
C SER A 99 20.71 -5.48 -8.61
N ASN A 100 21.30 -4.50 -9.28
CA ASN A 100 22.47 -4.73 -10.10
C ASN A 100 23.45 -5.55 -9.25
N LYS A 101 24.04 -6.59 -9.87
CA LYS A 101 25.37 -7.04 -9.47
C LYS A 101 26.32 -5.85 -9.52
#